data_AF-A0AB36ZZW8-F1
#
_entry.id   AF-A0AB36ZZW8-F1
#
_cell.length_a   1.000
_cell.length_b   1.000
_cell.length_c   1.000
_cell.angle_alpha   90.00
_cell.angle_beta   90.00
_cell.angle_gamma   90.00
#
_symmetry.space_group_name_H-M   'P 1'
#
loop_
_entity.id
_entity.type
_entity.pdbx_description
1 polymer ?
#
loop_
_entity_poly.entity_id
_entity_poly.type
_entity_poly.pdbx_seq_one_letter_code
_entity_poly.pdbx_strand_id
1 'polypeptide(L)'
;MGTSKGTMPPSNGDWSSLKGDLTTLVNNIDIPNQEKKQKLTAKVVSDFITAIGGANNFASSSKSRRDGSTTIYSSKIGRATAVNLGSFLGSIGVSGIQTSLNTLKVNFNDLTIEELHKELIHIFSTTSNSDDANAANKAMAEVVDELFIEVDNIEDLETKILSSLETEDILCQFYERYIFKRFERNFDEYDIGHYGNEKARRILEDVESYIHIKLRTYQCDKKIKDIDFSTSAGEAFIQEQLQNILAFLEDYDD
;
A
#
# COMPACT_ATOMS: atom_id res chain seq x y z
N MET A 1 20.73 12.61 1.45
CA MET A 1 19.38 12.65 0.85
C MET A 1 19.52 12.24 -0.61
N GLY A 2 19.26 10.98 -0.93
CA GLY A 2 19.27 10.50 -2.31
C GLY A 2 17.84 10.49 -2.82
N THR A 3 17.48 11.45 -3.67
CA THR A 3 16.27 11.35 -4.49
C THR A 3 16.58 10.31 -5.56
N SER A 4 16.32 9.04 -5.29
CA SER A 4 16.33 8.04 -6.34
C SER A 4 15.27 8.50 -7.36
N LYS A 5 15.72 8.91 -8.54
CA LYS A 5 14.83 9.21 -9.66
C LYS A 5 13.85 8.06 -9.83
N GLY A 6 12.57 8.36 -10.09
CA GLY A 6 11.59 7.33 -10.46
C GLY A 6 12.18 6.45 -11.55
N THR A 7 12.02 5.13 -11.43
CA THR A 7 12.42 4.21 -12.50
C THR A 7 11.49 4.48 -13.68
N MET A 8 12.04 4.97 -14.79
CA MET A 8 11.24 5.29 -15.97
C MET A 8 10.49 4.02 -16.41
N PRO A 9 9.14 4.05 -16.47
CA PRO A 9 8.37 2.86 -16.79
C PRO A 9 8.75 2.34 -18.19
N PRO A 10 8.88 1.02 -18.37
CA PRO A 10 9.20 0.41 -19.66
C PRO A 10 8.33 0.98 -20.81
N SER A 11 8.87 1.02 -22.03
CA SER A 11 8.17 1.65 -23.17
C SER A 11 7.27 0.69 -23.97
N ASN A 12 7.27 -0.59 -23.63
CA ASN A 12 6.66 -1.67 -24.42
C ASN A 12 5.69 -2.53 -23.59
N GLY A 13 4.79 -3.23 -24.27
CA GLY A 13 3.86 -4.20 -23.67
C GLY A 13 2.75 -3.52 -22.88
N ASP A 14 2.39 -4.09 -21.72
CA ASP A 14 1.35 -3.58 -20.83
C ASP A 14 1.58 -2.11 -20.41
N TRP A 15 2.84 -1.67 -20.36
CA TRP A 15 3.20 -0.28 -20.07
C TRP A 15 2.82 0.70 -21.17
N SER A 16 2.75 0.25 -22.43
CA SER A 16 2.28 1.10 -23.53
C SER A 16 0.78 1.36 -23.41
N SER A 17 -0.01 0.35 -23.01
CA SER A 17 -1.45 0.48 -22.76
C SER A 17 -1.72 1.46 -21.61
N LEU A 18 -1.04 1.26 -20.47
CA LEU A 18 -1.12 2.17 -19.33
C LEU A 18 -0.82 3.62 -19.73
N LYS A 19 0.24 3.87 -20.50
CA LYS A 19 0.59 5.23 -20.98
C LYS A 19 -0.50 5.82 -21.88
N GLY A 20 -1.14 5.01 -22.72
CA GLY A 20 -2.25 5.43 -23.58
C GLY A 20 -3.49 5.83 -22.78
N ASP A 21 -3.87 5.03 -21.80
CA ASP A 21 -5.00 5.33 -20.92
C ASP A 21 -4.75 6.54 -20.05
N LEU A 22 -3.53 6.66 -19.53
CA LEU A 22 -3.10 7.80 -18.76
C LEU A 22 -3.18 9.08 -19.59
N THR A 23 -2.71 9.05 -20.83
CA THR A 23 -2.87 10.17 -21.78
C THR A 23 -4.35 10.50 -22.00
N THR A 24 -5.21 9.47 -22.09
CA THR A 24 -6.65 9.64 -22.26
C THR A 24 -7.27 10.30 -21.02
N LEU A 25 -6.92 9.86 -19.81
CA LEU A 25 -7.35 10.47 -18.56
C LEU A 25 -6.89 11.93 -18.46
N VAL A 26 -5.62 12.21 -18.75
CA VAL A 26 -5.06 13.59 -18.77
C VAL A 26 -5.86 14.51 -19.68
N ASN A 27 -6.18 14.04 -20.90
CA ASN A 27 -6.93 14.82 -21.88
C ASN A 27 -8.41 15.02 -21.48
N ASN A 28 -8.91 14.24 -20.54
CA ASN A 28 -10.28 14.30 -20.04
C ASN A 28 -10.37 14.68 -18.55
N ILE A 29 -9.30 15.21 -17.95
CA ILE A 29 -9.24 15.49 -16.50
C ILE A 29 -10.31 16.49 -16.02
N ASP A 30 -10.74 17.37 -16.92
CA ASP A 30 -11.77 18.40 -16.71
C ASP A 30 -13.17 17.97 -17.15
N ILE A 31 -13.38 16.68 -17.46
CA ILE A 31 -14.68 16.21 -17.91
C ILE A 31 -15.73 16.38 -16.79
N PRO A 32 -16.87 17.06 -17.05
CA PRO A 32 -17.90 17.24 -16.02
C PRO A 32 -18.58 15.94 -15.60
N ASN A 33 -18.60 14.95 -16.49
CA ASN A 33 -19.22 13.65 -16.25
C ASN A 33 -18.33 12.80 -15.32
N GLN A 34 -18.71 12.73 -14.05
CA GLN A 34 -17.98 12.00 -13.00
C GLN A 34 -17.94 10.49 -13.24
N GLU A 35 -19.02 9.89 -13.77
CA GLU A 35 -19.02 8.45 -14.08
C GLU A 35 -17.98 8.12 -15.15
N LYS A 36 -17.92 8.94 -16.22
CA LYS A 36 -16.92 8.76 -17.27
C LYS A 36 -15.50 9.00 -16.74
N LYS A 37 -15.30 10.00 -15.86
CA LYS A 37 -14.00 10.23 -15.22
C LYS A 37 -13.58 9.02 -14.40
N GLN A 38 -14.49 8.49 -13.58
CA GLN A 38 -14.24 7.31 -12.76
C GLN A 38 -13.92 6.08 -13.60
N LYS A 39 -14.59 5.85 -14.73
CA LYS A 39 -14.24 4.76 -15.67
C LYS A 39 -12.84 4.90 -16.25
N LEU A 40 -12.44 6.11 -16.65
CA LEU A 40 -11.07 6.35 -17.14
C LEU A 40 -10.03 6.11 -16.04
N THR A 41 -10.27 6.57 -14.82
CA THR A 41 -9.40 6.31 -13.66
C THR A 41 -9.35 4.82 -13.33
N ALA A 42 -10.49 4.13 -13.36
CA ALA A 42 -10.60 2.70 -13.14
C ALA A 42 -9.74 1.91 -14.11
N LYS A 43 -9.81 2.27 -15.40
CA LYS A 43 -9.00 1.65 -16.44
C LYS A 43 -7.50 1.87 -16.20
N VAL A 44 -7.09 3.10 -15.84
CA VAL A 44 -5.68 3.40 -15.50
C VAL A 44 -5.18 2.55 -14.33
N VAL A 45 -5.99 2.36 -13.28
CA VAL A 45 -5.61 1.52 -12.13
C VAL A 45 -5.52 0.04 -12.52
N SER A 46 -6.47 -0.46 -13.32
CA SER A 46 -6.44 -1.82 -13.84
C SER A 46 -5.19 -2.08 -14.68
N ASP A 47 -4.94 -1.25 -15.70
CA ASP A 47 -3.78 -1.36 -16.58
C ASP A 47 -2.46 -1.23 -15.80
N PHE A 48 -2.41 -0.42 -14.72
CA PHE A 48 -1.26 -0.35 -13.84
C PHE A 48 -1.00 -1.68 -13.13
N ILE A 49 -2.03 -2.31 -12.57
CA ILE A 49 -1.90 -3.61 -11.89
C ILE A 49 -1.43 -4.67 -12.87
N THR A 50 -2.02 -4.72 -14.07
CA THR A 50 -1.55 -5.62 -15.14
C THR A 50 -0.08 -5.35 -15.50
N ALA A 51 0.34 -4.08 -15.61
CA ALA A 51 1.69 -3.69 -16.00
C ALA A 51 2.78 -4.07 -14.97
N ILE A 52 2.45 -4.04 -13.67
CA ILE A 52 3.35 -4.53 -12.61
C ILE A 52 3.35 -6.06 -12.47
N GLY A 53 2.55 -6.78 -13.28
CA GLY A 53 2.55 -8.23 -13.39
C GLY A 53 1.17 -8.89 -13.26
N GLY A 54 0.14 -8.12 -12.90
CA GLY A 54 -1.18 -8.61 -12.52
C GLY A 54 -1.19 -9.17 -11.09
N ALA A 55 -2.39 -9.37 -10.54
CA ALA A 55 -2.60 -9.76 -9.16
C ALA A 55 -1.79 -10.99 -8.73
N ASN A 56 -1.84 -12.06 -9.53
CA ASN A 56 -1.20 -13.34 -9.21
C ASN A 56 0.32 -13.25 -9.14
N ASN A 57 0.94 -12.58 -10.10
CA ASN A 57 2.40 -12.52 -10.21
C ASN A 57 2.98 -11.50 -9.22
N PHE A 58 2.35 -10.33 -9.11
CA PHE A 58 2.84 -9.28 -8.24
C PHE A 58 2.77 -9.68 -6.77
N ALA A 59 1.68 -10.32 -6.34
CA ALA A 59 1.51 -10.81 -4.97
C ALA A 59 2.39 -12.04 -4.66
N SER A 60 2.86 -12.78 -5.68
CA SER A 60 3.60 -14.03 -5.48
C SER A 60 4.86 -13.90 -4.63
N SER A 61 5.09 -14.89 -3.78
CA SER A 61 6.38 -15.17 -3.13
C SER A 61 7.47 -15.64 -4.10
N SER A 62 7.06 -16.16 -5.25
CA SER A 62 7.95 -16.61 -6.32
C SER A 62 8.30 -15.43 -7.23
N LYS A 63 9.56 -15.31 -7.66
CA LYS A 63 9.95 -14.31 -8.67
C LYS A 63 9.18 -14.57 -9.97
N SER A 64 8.14 -13.81 -10.26
CA SER A 64 7.47 -13.88 -11.55
C SER A 64 8.35 -13.22 -12.61
N ARG A 65 8.84 -13.99 -13.56
CA ARG A 65 9.28 -13.45 -14.85
C ARG A 65 8.10 -13.55 -15.79
N ARG A 66 7.47 -12.43 -16.13
CA ARG A 66 6.68 -12.36 -17.37
C ARG A 66 7.68 -12.30 -18.52
N ASP A 67 7.54 -13.23 -19.46
CA ASP A 67 8.46 -13.43 -20.58
C ASP A 67 8.74 -12.08 -21.29
N GLY A 68 10.02 -11.73 -21.44
CA GLY A 68 10.47 -10.51 -22.12
C GLY A 68 10.52 -9.19 -21.32
N SER A 69 10.01 -9.11 -20.08
CA SER A 69 10.18 -7.90 -19.24
C SER A 69 11.52 -7.91 -18.50
N THR A 70 12.34 -6.88 -18.68
CA THR A 70 13.58 -6.66 -17.93
C THR A 70 13.35 -6.07 -16.53
N THR A 71 12.16 -5.53 -16.24
CA THR A 71 11.83 -4.93 -14.95
C THR A 71 11.01 -5.90 -14.10
N ILE A 72 11.60 -6.38 -13.01
CA ILE A 72 10.95 -7.24 -12.03
C ILE A 72 10.27 -6.36 -10.98
N TYR A 73 8.96 -6.19 -11.07
CA TYR A 73 8.18 -5.60 -9.99
C TYR A 73 7.90 -6.71 -8.96
N SER A 74 8.34 -6.47 -7.74
CA SER A 74 8.17 -7.37 -6.60
C SER A 74 7.36 -6.66 -5.52
N SER A 75 6.56 -7.42 -4.77
CA SER A 75 5.95 -6.95 -3.51
C SER A 75 6.54 -7.58 -2.26
N LYS A 76 7.71 -8.22 -2.38
CA LYS A 76 8.39 -8.91 -1.28
C LYS A 76 8.51 -8.05 -0.02
N ILE A 77 8.94 -6.80 -0.14
CA ILE A 77 9.13 -5.92 1.02
C ILE A 77 7.78 -5.46 1.54
N GLY A 78 6.86 -5.01 0.67
CA GLY A 78 5.49 -4.67 1.08
C GLY A 78 4.79 -5.78 1.86
N ARG A 79 4.91 -7.04 1.41
CA ARG A 79 4.37 -8.20 2.14
C ARG A 79 5.10 -8.45 3.47
N ALA A 80 6.43 -8.38 3.50
CA ALA A 80 7.17 -8.55 4.75
C ALA A 80 6.79 -7.48 5.80
N THR A 81 6.61 -6.23 5.34
CA THR A 81 6.13 -5.12 6.16
C THR A 81 4.71 -5.39 6.69
N ALA A 82 3.80 -5.91 5.85
CA ALA A 82 2.46 -6.31 6.29
C ALA A 82 2.47 -7.49 7.28
N VAL A 83 3.36 -8.48 7.12
CA VAL A 83 3.55 -9.56 8.10
C VAL A 83 4.00 -9.00 9.45
N ASN A 84 4.96 -8.06 9.46
CA ASN A 84 5.44 -7.44 10.69
C ASN A 84 4.34 -6.63 11.39
N LEU A 85 3.54 -5.88 10.61
CA LEU A 85 2.39 -5.16 11.13
C LEU A 85 1.35 -6.11 11.71
N GLY A 86 0.95 -7.15 10.97
CA GLY A 86 0.02 -8.17 11.45
C GLY A 86 0.52 -8.87 12.72
N SER A 87 1.82 -9.19 12.79
CA SER A 87 2.47 -9.78 13.97
C SER A 87 2.38 -8.88 15.19
N PHE A 88 2.66 -7.59 15.02
CA PHE A 88 2.58 -6.60 16.09
C PHE A 88 1.14 -6.41 16.58
N LEU A 89 0.19 -6.21 15.66
CA LEU A 89 -1.23 -6.06 16.03
C LEU A 89 -1.73 -7.33 16.74
N GLY A 90 -1.42 -8.51 16.21
CA GLY A 90 -1.79 -9.79 16.80
C GLY A 90 -1.18 -10.00 18.19
N SER A 91 0.10 -9.63 18.40
CA SER A 91 0.73 -9.76 19.72
C SER A 91 0.08 -8.86 20.77
N ILE A 92 -0.44 -7.69 20.38
CA ILE A 92 -1.19 -6.80 21.26
C ILE A 92 -2.50 -7.47 21.68
N GLY A 93 -3.23 -8.06 20.73
CA GLY A 93 -4.47 -8.80 21.03
C GLY A 93 -4.28 -9.98 22.00
N VAL A 94 -3.09 -10.60 22.01
CA VAL A 94 -2.78 -11.77 22.84
C VAL A 94 -2.15 -11.41 24.19
N SER A 95 -1.22 -10.45 24.19
CA SER A 95 -0.30 -10.22 25.32
C SER A 95 -0.26 -8.78 25.82
N GLY A 96 -1.06 -7.90 25.21
CA GLY A 96 -1.12 -6.49 25.48
C GLY A 96 0.01 -5.67 24.86
N ILE A 97 -0.18 -4.36 24.84
CA ILE A 97 0.73 -3.42 24.17
C ILE A 97 2.12 -3.35 24.82
N GLN A 98 2.21 -3.38 26.14
CA GLN A 98 3.50 -3.32 26.85
C GLN A 98 4.40 -4.52 26.50
N THR A 99 3.84 -5.73 26.51
CA THR A 99 4.58 -6.95 26.16
C THR A 99 5.01 -6.94 24.69
N SER A 100 4.13 -6.44 23.82
CA SER A 100 4.39 -6.33 22.38
C SER A 100 5.53 -5.36 22.08
N LEU A 101 5.52 -4.17 22.70
CA LEU A 101 6.59 -3.19 22.60
C LEU A 101 7.91 -3.73 23.14
N ASN A 102 7.89 -4.40 24.30
CA ASN A 102 9.08 -5.02 24.87
C ASN A 102 9.70 -6.08 23.92
N THR A 103 8.86 -6.82 23.18
CA THR A 103 9.31 -7.80 22.17
C THR A 103 10.03 -7.13 21.00
N LEU A 104 9.57 -5.92 20.62
CA LEU A 104 10.25 -5.04 19.68
C LEU A 104 11.46 -4.30 20.29
N LYS A 105 11.79 -4.57 21.55
CA LYS A 105 12.84 -3.89 22.34
C LYS A 105 12.57 -2.40 22.56
N VAL A 106 11.30 -2.01 22.55
CA VAL A 106 10.84 -0.66 22.89
C VAL A 106 10.42 -0.63 24.35
N ASN A 107 11.15 0.12 25.18
CA ASN A 107 10.75 0.39 26.56
C ASN A 107 9.92 1.68 26.62
N PHE A 108 8.60 1.55 26.61
CA PHE A 108 7.71 2.72 26.64
C PHE A 108 7.87 3.60 27.90
N ASN A 109 8.30 3.05 29.03
CA ASN A 109 8.45 3.83 30.27
C ASN A 109 9.45 5.01 30.13
N ASP A 110 10.31 4.95 29.12
CA ASP A 110 11.32 5.97 28.84
C ASP A 110 10.89 6.94 27.72
N LEU A 111 9.66 6.79 27.18
CA LEU A 111 9.19 7.49 25.99
C LEU A 111 7.85 8.20 26.23
N THR A 112 7.70 9.36 25.59
CA THR A 112 6.39 9.99 25.34
C THR A 112 5.65 9.30 24.20
N ILE A 113 4.35 9.58 24.05
CA ILE A 113 3.55 9.08 22.92
C ILE A 113 4.10 9.54 21.57
N GLU A 114 4.58 10.78 21.48
CA GLU A 114 5.21 11.29 20.25
C GLU A 114 6.53 10.57 19.93
N GLU A 115 7.32 10.22 20.95
CA GLU A 115 8.55 9.45 20.76
C GLU A 115 8.24 7.99 20.38
N LEU A 116 7.24 7.37 21.01
CA LEU A 116 6.76 6.05 20.64
C LEU A 116 6.29 6.02 19.17
N HIS A 117 5.56 7.05 18.73
CA HIS A 117 5.14 7.20 17.35
C HIS A 117 6.33 7.14 16.38
N LYS A 118 7.33 7.99 16.61
CA LYS A 118 8.55 8.03 15.78
C LYS A 118 9.32 6.72 15.80
N GLU A 119 9.40 6.08 16.96
CA GLU A 119 10.09 4.80 17.14
C GLU A 119 9.38 3.68 16.36
N LEU A 120 8.04 3.62 16.37
CA LEU A 120 7.30 2.63 15.59
C LEU A 120 7.48 2.83 14.08
N ILE A 121 7.43 4.07 13.58
CA ILE A 121 7.75 4.36 12.17
C ILE A 121 9.15 3.87 11.84
N HIS A 122 10.12 4.10 12.73
CA HIS A 122 11.50 3.66 12.53
C HIS A 122 11.60 2.13 12.47
N ILE A 123 10.97 1.42 13.41
CA ILE A 123 11.01 -0.05 13.51
C ILE A 123 10.41 -0.73 12.29
N PHE A 124 9.29 -0.23 11.78
CA PHE A 124 8.66 -0.85 10.60
C PHE A 124 9.30 -0.44 9.28
N SER A 125 10.16 0.57 9.27
CA SER A 125 10.87 1.03 8.08
C SER A 125 12.03 0.10 7.70
N THR A 126 12.19 -0.17 6.42
CA THR A 126 13.38 -0.86 5.87
C THR A 126 14.39 0.12 5.29
N THR A 127 15.68 -0.21 5.33
CA THR A 127 16.78 0.62 4.79
C THR A 127 17.09 0.35 3.31
N SER A 128 16.34 -0.54 2.66
CA SER A 128 16.51 -0.84 1.23
C SER A 128 16.16 0.36 0.34
N ASN A 129 16.97 0.62 -0.68
CA ASN A 129 16.73 1.69 -1.67
C ASN A 129 15.82 1.28 -2.85
N SER A 130 15.15 0.12 -2.76
CA SER A 130 14.25 -0.35 -3.82
C SER A 130 12.93 0.43 -3.86
N ASP A 131 12.28 0.49 -5.01
CA ASP A 131 10.95 1.12 -5.15
C ASP A 131 9.88 0.43 -4.27
N ASP A 132 9.98 -0.90 -4.09
CA ASP A 132 9.13 -1.68 -3.17
C ASP A 132 9.28 -1.20 -1.71
N ALA A 133 10.52 -1.02 -1.26
CA ALA A 133 10.84 -0.49 0.06
C ALA A 133 10.36 0.95 0.28
N ASN A 134 10.52 1.82 -0.71
CA ASN A 134 10.07 3.20 -0.61
C ASN A 134 8.54 3.27 -0.43
N ALA A 135 7.80 2.51 -1.25
CA ALA A 135 6.35 2.44 -1.15
C ALA A 135 5.89 1.83 0.17
N ALA A 136 6.53 0.74 0.62
CA ALA A 136 6.20 0.08 1.88
C ALA A 136 6.45 0.99 3.09
N ASN A 137 7.58 1.70 3.14
CA ASN A 137 7.90 2.61 4.24
C ASN A 137 6.94 3.80 4.30
N LYS A 138 6.63 4.43 3.15
CA LYS A 138 5.67 5.54 3.08
C LYS A 138 4.28 5.11 3.53
N ALA A 139 3.78 3.99 3.00
CA ALA A 139 2.47 3.46 3.35
C ALA A 139 2.38 3.08 4.83
N MET A 140 3.44 2.47 5.37
CA MET A 140 3.51 2.14 6.79
C MET A 140 3.53 3.38 7.67
N ALA A 141 4.30 4.40 7.32
CA ALA A 141 4.32 5.66 8.07
C ALA A 141 2.93 6.28 8.15
N GLU A 142 2.19 6.35 7.03
CA GLU A 142 0.82 6.87 7.01
C GLU A 142 -0.17 6.02 7.81
N VAL A 143 0.01 4.70 7.86
CA VAL A 143 -0.79 3.81 8.73
C VAL A 143 -0.49 4.05 10.21
N VAL A 144 0.78 4.24 10.57
CA VAL A 144 1.17 4.55 11.94
C VAL A 144 0.67 5.95 12.32
N ASP A 145 0.79 6.95 11.44
CA ASP A 145 0.24 8.28 11.66
C ASP A 145 -1.26 8.20 11.98
N GLU A 146 -2.02 7.44 11.18
CA GLU A 146 -3.45 7.22 11.39
C GLU A 146 -3.75 6.56 12.74
N LEU A 147 -2.95 5.57 13.16
CA LEU A 147 -3.08 4.93 14.46
C LEU A 147 -2.92 5.93 15.61
N PHE A 148 -2.08 6.94 15.47
CA PHE A 148 -1.79 7.93 16.51
C PHE A 148 -2.72 9.15 16.50
N ILE A 149 -3.65 9.26 15.55
CA ILE A 149 -4.70 10.30 15.60
C ILE A 149 -5.55 10.11 16.85
N GLU A 150 -5.73 11.18 17.63
CA GLU A 150 -6.53 11.19 18.87
C GLU A 150 -6.04 10.20 19.95
N VAL A 151 -4.72 9.94 20.00
CA VAL A 151 -4.08 9.11 21.03
C VAL A 151 -3.29 9.99 21.99
N ASP A 152 -3.71 10.06 23.25
CA ASP A 152 -3.03 10.86 24.30
C ASP A 152 -2.12 10.00 25.19
N ASN A 153 -2.39 8.70 25.30
CA ASN A 153 -1.66 7.74 26.14
C ASN A 153 -1.61 6.34 25.51
N ILE A 154 -0.92 5.41 26.18
CA ILE A 154 -0.68 4.06 25.64
C ILE A 154 -1.95 3.20 25.67
N GLU A 155 -2.84 3.45 26.64
CA GLU A 155 -4.13 2.77 26.75
C GLU A 155 -5.08 3.16 25.61
N ASP A 156 -5.07 4.42 25.16
CA ASP A 156 -5.81 4.88 23.98
C ASP A 156 -5.33 4.16 22.72
N LEU A 157 -4.01 4.07 22.55
CA LEU A 157 -3.39 3.36 21.42
C LEU A 157 -3.76 1.88 21.41
N GLU A 158 -3.66 1.21 22.57
CA GLU A 158 -4.06 -0.18 22.72
C GLU A 158 -5.54 -0.38 22.38
N THR A 159 -6.42 0.48 22.90
CA THR A 159 -7.86 0.43 22.61
C THR A 159 -8.16 0.57 21.12
N LYS A 160 -7.48 1.50 20.44
CA LYS A 160 -7.64 1.72 19.00
C LYS A 160 -7.14 0.55 18.18
N ILE A 161 -6.00 -0.05 18.55
CA ILE A 161 -5.48 -1.27 17.93
C ILE A 161 -6.41 -2.45 18.14
N LEU A 162 -6.88 -2.69 19.37
CA LEU A 162 -7.80 -3.78 19.70
C LEU A 162 -9.14 -3.64 18.95
N SER A 163 -9.65 -2.42 18.81
CA SER A 163 -10.86 -2.16 18.01
C SER A 163 -10.62 -2.51 16.54
N SER A 164 -9.43 -2.18 16.04
CA SER A 164 -9.05 -2.47 14.66
C SER A 164 -8.82 -3.97 14.41
N LEU A 165 -8.41 -4.76 15.41
CA LEU A 165 -8.23 -6.22 15.30
C LEU A 165 -9.54 -7.01 15.09
N GLU A 166 -10.68 -6.43 15.45
CA GLU A 166 -11.99 -7.02 15.12
C GLU A 166 -12.34 -6.84 13.64
N THR A 167 -11.53 -6.09 12.89
CA THR A 167 -11.61 -5.86 11.44
C THR A 167 -10.26 -6.14 10.76
N GLU A 168 -10.21 -6.24 9.44
CA GLU A 168 -8.94 -6.29 8.67
C GLU A 168 -8.51 -4.87 8.22
N ASP A 169 -9.16 -3.83 8.76
CA ASP A 169 -9.12 -2.47 8.25
C ASP A 169 -7.69 -1.91 8.16
N ILE A 170 -6.88 -2.05 9.21
CA ILE A 170 -5.49 -1.55 9.19
C ILE A 170 -4.63 -2.22 8.10
N LEU A 171 -4.76 -3.53 7.90
CA LEU A 171 -4.00 -4.23 6.86
C LEU A 171 -4.46 -3.82 5.46
N CYS A 172 -5.77 -3.62 5.28
CA CYS A 172 -6.30 -3.08 4.03
C CYS A 172 -5.87 -1.65 3.77
N GLN A 173 -5.89 -0.78 4.77
CA GLN A 173 -5.36 0.59 4.66
C GLN A 173 -3.87 0.60 4.31
N PHE A 174 -3.08 -0.32 4.90
CA PHE A 174 -1.69 -0.50 4.51
C PHE A 174 -1.58 -0.84 3.03
N TYR A 175 -2.34 -1.82 2.54
CA TYR A 175 -2.27 -2.23 1.14
C TYR A 175 -2.81 -1.20 0.15
N GLU A 176 -3.87 -0.50 0.51
CA GLU A 176 -4.40 0.65 -0.23
C GLU A 176 -3.30 1.69 -0.46
N ARG A 177 -2.70 2.19 0.62
CA ARG A 177 -1.61 3.18 0.60
C ARG A 177 -0.41 2.63 -0.14
N TYR A 178 -0.02 1.38 0.11
CA TYR A 178 1.11 0.73 -0.56
C TYR A 178 0.93 0.67 -2.08
N ILE A 179 -0.22 0.22 -2.56
CA ILE A 179 -0.52 0.16 -4.00
C ILE A 179 -0.51 1.56 -4.61
N PHE A 180 -1.10 2.55 -3.92
CA PHE A 180 -1.06 3.93 -4.38
C PHE A 180 0.38 4.49 -4.44
N LYS A 181 1.22 4.26 -3.43
CA LYS A 181 2.64 4.68 -3.48
C LYS A 181 3.42 3.97 -4.58
N ARG A 182 3.04 2.73 -4.94
CA ARG A 182 3.60 2.07 -6.13
C ARG A 182 3.17 2.77 -7.41
N PHE A 183 1.91 3.20 -7.52
CA PHE A 183 1.44 3.98 -8.65
C PHE A 183 2.17 5.33 -8.73
N GLU A 184 2.13 6.12 -7.65
CA GLU A 184 2.78 7.44 -7.54
C GLU A 184 4.23 7.39 -8.01
N ARG A 185 4.98 6.38 -7.55
CA ARG A 185 6.39 6.20 -7.89
C ARG A 185 6.65 5.98 -9.37
N ASN A 186 5.74 5.32 -10.08
CA ASN A 186 5.86 5.06 -11.53
C ASN A 186 5.33 6.22 -12.39
N PHE A 187 4.51 7.10 -11.81
CA PHE A 187 3.93 8.28 -12.44
C PHE A 187 4.77 9.56 -12.20
N ASP A 188 5.85 9.49 -11.43
CA ASP A 188 6.68 10.64 -11.06
C ASP A 188 7.63 11.13 -12.18
N GLU A 189 8.18 12.34 -12.00
CA GLU A 189 9.13 13.17 -12.79
C GLU A 189 8.87 13.28 -14.30
N TYR A 190 8.69 12.16 -15.02
CA TYR A 190 8.39 12.13 -16.44
C TYR A 190 7.03 12.74 -16.75
N ASP A 191 5.95 12.29 -16.09
CA ASP A 191 4.60 12.78 -16.35
C ASP A 191 4.40 14.20 -15.81
N ILE A 192 5.05 14.55 -14.69
CA ILE A 192 5.11 15.94 -14.18
C ILE A 192 5.77 16.86 -15.22
N GLY A 193 6.90 16.42 -15.80
CA GLY A 193 7.59 17.15 -16.86
C GLY A 193 6.80 17.22 -18.18
N HIS A 194 5.93 16.24 -18.45
CA HIS A 194 5.17 16.14 -19.69
C HIS A 194 3.81 16.85 -19.65
N TYR A 195 3.05 16.71 -18.56
CA TYR A 195 1.68 17.23 -18.42
C TYR A 195 1.57 18.49 -17.55
N GLY A 196 2.60 18.78 -16.76
CA GLY A 196 2.63 19.90 -15.80
C GLY A 196 2.08 19.52 -14.42
N ASN A 197 2.61 20.19 -13.38
CA ASN A 197 2.36 19.88 -11.97
C ASN A 197 0.87 19.75 -11.60
N GLU A 198 0.02 20.66 -12.06
CA GLU A 198 -1.39 20.69 -11.65
C GLU A 198 -2.19 19.50 -12.19
N LYS A 199 -1.96 19.12 -13.46
CA LYS A 199 -2.63 17.96 -14.04
C LYS A 199 -2.13 16.66 -13.40
N ALA A 200 -0.83 16.55 -13.18
CA ALA A 200 -0.24 15.39 -12.53
C ALA A 200 -0.80 15.20 -11.10
N ARG A 201 -0.88 16.29 -10.31
CA ARG A 201 -1.49 16.27 -8.97
C ARG A 201 -2.93 15.75 -9.00
N ARG A 202 -3.77 16.28 -9.90
CA ARG A 202 -5.18 15.86 -10.01
C ARG A 202 -5.35 14.41 -10.42
N ILE A 203 -4.45 13.88 -11.25
CA ILE A 203 -4.46 12.46 -11.62
C ILE A 203 -4.12 11.59 -10.43
N LEU A 204 -3.10 11.95 -9.65
CA LEU A 204 -2.76 11.24 -8.42
C LEU A 204 -3.93 11.23 -7.44
N GLU A 205 -4.60 12.37 -7.27
CA GLU A 205 -5.79 12.50 -6.41
C GLU A 205 -6.97 11.63 -6.91
N ASP A 206 -7.22 11.62 -8.22
CA ASP A 206 -8.28 10.79 -8.79
C ASP A 206 -7.98 9.30 -8.60
N VAL A 207 -6.72 8.88 -8.81
CA VAL A 207 -6.29 7.49 -8.64
C VAL A 207 -6.36 7.06 -7.18
N GLU A 208 -5.84 7.87 -6.26
CA GLU A 208 -5.90 7.61 -4.81
C GLU A 208 -7.36 7.47 -4.35
N SER A 209 -8.20 8.44 -4.72
CA SER A 209 -9.63 8.45 -4.41
C SER A 209 -10.36 7.23 -4.98
N TYR A 210 -10.06 6.83 -6.22
CA TYR A 210 -10.65 5.65 -6.81
C TYR A 210 -10.25 4.36 -6.08
N ILE A 211 -8.95 4.16 -5.78
CA ILE A 211 -8.48 2.99 -5.03
C ILE A 211 -9.19 2.94 -3.68
N HIS A 212 -9.24 4.06 -2.95
CA HIS A 212 -9.92 4.16 -1.66
C HIS A 212 -11.41 3.78 -1.74
N ILE A 213 -12.15 4.40 -2.66
CA ILE A 213 -13.59 4.15 -2.84
C ILE A 213 -13.85 2.70 -3.23
N LYS A 214 -13.03 2.15 -4.14
CA LYS A 214 -13.18 0.77 -4.59
C LYS A 214 -12.92 -0.19 -3.42
N LEU A 215 -11.83 -0.03 -2.67
CA LEU A 215 -11.51 -0.94 -1.57
C LEU A 215 -12.46 -0.85 -0.37
N ARG A 216 -13.17 0.27 -0.15
CA ARG A 216 -14.29 0.30 0.81
C ARG A 216 -15.41 -0.70 0.50
N THR A 217 -15.56 -1.09 -0.77
CA THR A 217 -16.57 -2.08 -1.19
C THR A 217 -16.07 -3.52 -1.13
N TYR A 218 -14.76 -3.73 -0.96
CA TYR A 218 -14.10 -5.03 -0.99
C TYR A 218 -14.29 -5.87 0.31
N GLN A 219 -14.95 -5.33 1.34
CA GLN A 219 -15.20 -5.97 2.65
C GLN A 219 -13.95 -6.61 3.28
N CYS A 220 -13.13 -5.76 3.89
CA CYS A 220 -12.01 -6.17 4.73
C CYS A 220 -12.46 -6.61 6.14
N ASP A 221 -13.50 -7.44 6.25
CA ASP A 221 -14.16 -7.79 7.52
C ASP A 221 -13.82 -9.21 8.01
N LYS A 222 -12.64 -9.71 7.67
CA LYS A 222 -12.11 -10.94 8.26
C LYS A 222 -11.33 -10.59 9.53
N LYS A 223 -11.29 -11.53 10.49
CA LYS A 223 -10.67 -11.32 11.80
C LYS A 223 -9.21 -11.75 11.75
N ILE A 224 -8.29 -10.79 11.87
CA ILE A 224 -6.84 -11.10 11.91
C ILE A 224 -6.37 -11.66 13.26
N LYS A 225 -7.18 -11.52 14.32
CA LYS A 225 -6.82 -11.97 15.67
C LYS A 225 -6.56 -13.47 15.80
N ASP A 226 -7.07 -14.27 14.87
CA ASP A 226 -6.93 -15.73 14.88
C ASP A 226 -5.73 -16.23 14.05
N ILE A 227 -4.90 -15.31 13.51
CA ILE A 227 -3.80 -15.62 12.61
C ILE A 227 -2.47 -15.48 13.33
N ASP A 228 -1.66 -16.54 13.30
CA ASP A 228 -0.26 -16.49 13.73
C ASP A 228 0.64 -16.00 12.59
N PHE A 229 0.93 -14.71 12.60
CA PHE A 229 1.77 -14.04 11.61
C PHE A 229 3.25 -14.45 11.65
N SER A 230 3.70 -15.16 12.70
CA SER A 230 5.08 -15.66 12.79
C SER A 230 5.31 -16.95 11.98
N THR A 231 4.26 -17.50 11.40
CA THR A 231 4.28 -18.77 10.66
C THR A 231 4.08 -18.57 9.16
N SER A 232 4.30 -19.63 8.38
CA SER A 232 3.97 -19.65 6.95
C SER A 232 2.48 -19.43 6.66
N ALA A 233 1.59 -19.70 7.63
CA ALA A 233 0.16 -19.40 7.48
C ALA A 233 -0.09 -17.88 7.45
N GLY A 234 0.61 -17.13 8.30
CA GLY A 234 0.61 -15.68 8.29
C GLY A 234 1.11 -15.09 6.97
N GLU A 235 2.25 -15.60 6.48
CA GLU A 235 2.79 -15.18 5.18
C GLU A 235 1.83 -15.48 4.02
N ALA A 236 1.20 -16.66 4.04
CA ALA A 236 0.23 -17.06 3.02
C ALA A 236 -1.02 -16.18 3.05
N PHE A 237 -1.54 -15.89 4.23
CA PHE A 237 -2.68 -14.99 4.41
C PHE A 237 -2.37 -13.58 3.87
N ILE A 238 -1.23 -13.00 4.25
CA ILE A 238 -0.79 -11.69 3.75
C ILE A 238 -0.65 -11.68 2.22
N GLN A 239 -0.08 -12.75 1.65
CA GLN A 239 0.00 -12.92 0.20
C GLN A 239 -1.39 -12.98 -0.46
N GLU A 240 -2.30 -13.78 0.11
CA GLU A 240 -3.67 -13.93 -0.40
C GLU A 240 -4.43 -12.60 -0.35
N GLN A 241 -4.30 -11.83 0.73
CA GLN A 241 -4.97 -10.54 0.85
C GLN A 241 -4.48 -9.54 -0.19
N LEU A 242 -3.17 -9.42 -0.38
CA LEU A 242 -2.64 -8.58 -1.45
C LEU A 242 -3.13 -9.04 -2.83
N GLN A 243 -3.13 -10.34 -3.09
CA GLN A 243 -3.59 -10.91 -4.36
C GLN A 243 -5.05 -10.58 -4.61
N ASN A 244 -5.93 -10.76 -3.63
CA ASN A 244 -7.35 -10.53 -3.77
C ASN A 244 -7.68 -9.02 -3.92
N ILE A 245 -7.00 -8.14 -3.16
CA ILE A 245 -7.10 -6.68 -3.32
C ILE A 245 -6.71 -6.27 -4.74
N LEU A 246 -5.58 -6.78 -5.24
CA LEU A 246 -5.12 -6.49 -6.59
C LEU A 246 -6.08 -7.03 -7.64
N ALA A 247 -6.58 -8.26 -7.48
CA ALA A 247 -7.53 -8.86 -8.42
C ALA A 247 -8.82 -8.03 -8.46
N PHE A 248 -9.29 -7.55 -7.31
CA PHE A 248 -10.46 -6.70 -7.23
C PHE A 248 -10.24 -5.35 -7.93
N LEU A 249 -9.06 -4.73 -7.75
CA LEU A 249 -8.72 -3.49 -8.44
C LEU A 249 -8.48 -3.67 -9.94
N GLU A 250 -7.87 -4.79 -10.35
CA GLU A 250 -7.61 -5.22 -11.74
C GLU A 250 -8.89 -5.58 -12.49
N ASP A 251 -9.94 -6.02 -11.79
CA ASP A 251 -11.25 -6.28 -12.39
C ASP A 251 -11.91 -4.96 -12.81
N TYR A 252 -12.00 -4.75 -14.12
CA TYR A 252 -12.56 -3.56 -14.76
C TYR A 252 -13.61 -4.00 -15.79
N ASP A 253 -14.86 -3.65 -15.52
CA ASP A 253 -15.96 -3.83 -16.48
C ASP A 253 -15.98 -2.65 -17.48
N ASP A 254 -15.77 -2.98 -18.76
CA ASP A 254 -15.84 -2.06 -19.92
C ASP A 254 -17.23 -1.43 -20.12
#